data_AF-A0A521YV25-F1
#
_entry.id   AF-A0A521YV25-F1
#
_cell.length_a   1.000
_cell.length_b   1.000
_cell.length_c   1.000
_cell.angle_alpha   90.00
_cell.angle_beta   90.00
_cell.angle_gamma   90.00
#
_symmetry.space_group_name_H-M   'P 1'
#
loop_
_entity.id
_entity.type
_entity.pdbx_description
1 polymer ?
#
loop_
_entity_poly.entity_id
_entity_poly.type
_entity_poly.pdbx_seq_one_letter_code
_entity_poly.pdbx_strand_id
1 'polypeptide(L)'
;MKAVLLAGALLNFWGALRLALWPLPGTSHRADAAHIGLLQLFAAGTAAVFGALYLLLWLQPGWVLPFLVFGAALKSWACVISLFLHGRGRIGSRLLVQFGLSNGIVGALFWVVIVHEAAAR
;
A
#
# COMPACT_ATOMS: atom_id res chain seq x y z
N MET A 1 13.96 -5.69 -12.94
CA MET A 1 13.16 -6.33 -11.87
C MET A 1 13.85 -6.33 -10.51
N LYS A 2 15.06 -6.90 -10.35
CA LYS A 2 15.77 -6.96 -9.06
C LYS A 2 16.00 -5.58 -8.39
N ALA A 3 16.50 -4.59 -9.13
CA ALA A 3 16.71 -3.24 -8.58
C ALA A 3 15.40 -2.56 -8.11
N VAL A 4 14.30 -2.80 -8.83
CA VAL A 4 12.96 -2.26 -8.49
C VAL A 4 12.41 -2.89 -7.22
N LEU A 5 12.60 -4.20 -7.04
CA LEU A 5 12.19 -4.90 -5.81
C LEU A 5 12.99 -4.43 -4.60
N LEU A 6 14.32 -4.25 -4.74
CA LEU A 6 15.15 -3.75 -3.66
C LEU A 6 14.80 -2.30 -3.29
N ALA A 7 14.63 -1.42 -4.29
CA ALA A 7 14.18 -0.05 -4.07
C ALA A 7 12.78 -0.02 -3.41
N GLY A 8 11.87 -0.88 -3.85
CA GLY A 8 10.56 -1.06 -3.24
C GLY A 8 10.65 -1.50 -1.78
N ALA A 9 11.52 -2.46 -1.47
CA ALA A 9 11.76 -2.93 -0.11
C ALA A 9 12.26 -1.79 0.80
N LEU A 10 13.29 -1.07 0.36
CA LEU A 10 13.87 0.06 1.10
C LEU A 10 12.86 1.17 1.32
N LEU A 11 12.08 1.55 0.30
CA LEU A 11 11.05 2.58 0.42
C LEU A 11 9.93 2.18 1.39
N ASN A 12 9.53 0.90 1.39
CA ASN A 12 8.50 0.40 2.29
C ASN A 12 8.98 0.34 3.74
N PHE A 13 10.22 -0.11 3.97
CA PHE A 13 10.83 -0.07 5.31
C PHE A 13 11.03 1.36 5.80
N TRP A 14 11.48 2.27 4.94
CA TRP A 14 11.58 3.68 5.27
C TRP A 14 10.21 4.28 5.63
N GLY A 15 9.17 3.98 4.84
CA GLY A 15 7.80 4.40 5.11
C GLY A 15 7.27 3.86 6.43
N ALA A 16 7.53 2.58 6.71
CA ALA A 16 7.18 1.94 7.98
C ALA A 16 7.86 2.62 9.18
N LEU A 17 9.17 2.82 9.09
CA LEU A 17 9.96 3.47 10.13
C LEU A 17 9.48 4.91 10.36
N ARG A 18 9.29 5.67 9.28
CA ARG A 18 8.79 7.04 9.36
C ARG A 18 7.41 7.10 10.00
N LEU A 19 6.48 6.20 9.65
CA LEU A 19 5.14 6.15 10.24
C LEU A 19 5.17 5.71 11.71
N ALA A 20 6.03 4.76 12.08
CA ALA A 20 6.18 4.30 13.46
C ALA A 20 6.82 5.36 14.37
N LEU A 21 7.75 6.15 13.84
CA LEU A 21 8.41 7.23 14.57
C LEU A 21 7.65 8.56 14.52
N TRP A 22 6.64 8.69 13.65
CA TRP A 22 5.82 9.90 13.57
C TRP A 22 5.01 10.06 14.86
N PRO A 23 4.96 11.26 15.47
CA PRO A 23 4.22 11.48 16.70
C PRO A 23 2.79 10.97 16.59
N LEU A 24 2.37 10.17 17.58
CA LEU A 24 1.00 9.71 17.67
C LEU A 24 0.07 10.92 17.88
N PRO A 25 -1.16 10.87 17.36
CA PRO A 25 -2.13 11.95 17.54
C PRO A 25 -2.30 12.32 19.02
N GLY A 26 -2.31 13.62 19.31
CA GLY A 26 -2.53 14.15 20.65
C GLY A 26 -3.91 13.79 21.21
N THR A 27 -4.03 13.80 22.54
CA THR A 27 -5.15 13.29 23.35
C THR A 27 -6.46 14.08 23.29
N SER A 28 -6.65 14.98 22.33
CA SER A 28 -7.78 15.93 22.31
C SER A 28 -9.18 15.29 22.20
N HIS A 29 -9.27 14.00 21.82
CA HIS A 29 -10.39 13.13 22.13
C HIS A 29 -9.84 11.70 22.33
N ARG A 30 -9.76 11.23 23.59
CA ARG A 30 -9.04 9.99 23.97
C ARG A 30 -9.39 8.74 23.14
N ALA A 31 -10.64 8.59 22.69
CA ALA A 31 -11.06 7.43 21.89
C ALA A 31 -10.62 7.54 20.42
N ASP A 32 -10.82 8.70 19.80
CA ASP A 32 -10.45 8.93 18.39
C ASP A 32 -8.94 8.95 18.20
N ALA A 33 -8.20 9.58 19.13
CA ALA A 33 -6.74 9.61 19.09
C ALA A 33 -6.13 8.21 19.20
N ALA A 34 -6.70 7.34 20.04
CA ALA A 34 -6.25 5.95 20.18
C ALA A 34 -6.52 5.13 18.91
N HIS A 35 -7.69 5.28 18.29
CA HIS A 35 -8.01 4.61 17.03
C HIS A 35 -7.12 5.06 15.87
N ILE A 36 -6.85 6.38 15.77
CA ILE A 36 -5.95 6.91 14.74
C ILE A 36 -4.52 6.43 14.98
N GLY A 37 -4.04 6.41 16.22
CA GLY A 37 -2.73 5.88 16.57
C GLY A 37 -2.58 4.38 16.27
N LEU A 38 -3.61 3.58 16.55
CA LEU A 38 -3.64 2.16 16.19
C LEU A 38 -3.60 1.97 14.67
N LEU A 39 -4.38 2.76 13.93
CA LEU A 39 -4.40 2.70 12.46
C LEU A 39 -3.04 3.12 11.86
N GLN A 40 -2.38 4.12 12.45
CA GLN A 40 -1.04 4.55 12.05
C GLN A 40 -0.01 3.43 12.24
N LEU A 41 0.01 2.78 13.41
CA LEU A 41 0.93 1.67 13.69
C LEU A 41 0.61 0.43 12.83
N PHE A 42 -0.68 0.15 12.59
CA PHE A 42 -1.09 -0.91 11.67
C PHE A 42 -0.63 -0.63 10.24
N ALA A 43 -0.76 0.62 9.77
CA ALA A 43 -0.24 1.03 8.46
C ALA A 43 1.29 0.93 8.38
N ALA A 44 2.00 1.30 9.46
CA ALA A 44 3.45 1.11 9.56
C ALA A 44 3.83 -0.38 9.48
N GLY A 45 3.16 -1.26 10.22
CA GLY A 45 3.37 -2.71 10.16
C GLY A 45 3.08 -3.29 8.77
N THR A 46 2.00 -2.82 8.13
CA THR A 46 1.65 -3.23 6.76
C THR A 46 2.74 -2.82 5.78
N ALA A 47 3.28 -1.60 5.88
CA ALA A 47 4.40 -1.15 5.07
C ALA A 47 5.66 -2.00 5.33
N ALA A 48 5.97 -2.36 6.58
CA ALA A 48 7.10 -3.23 6.89
C ALA A 48 6.95 -4.62 6.27
N VAL A 49 5.73 -5.19 6.32
CA VAL A 49 5.41 -6.46 5.67
C VAL A 49 5.64 -6.36 4.16
N PHE A 50 5.13 -5.33 3.49
CA PHE A 50 5.43 -5.11 2.07
C PHE A 50 6.93 -5.00 1.77
N GLY A 51 7.69 -4.33 2.64
CA GLY A 51 9.15 -4.26 2.56
C GLY A 51 9.80 -5.64 2.60
N ALA A 52 9.40 -6.47 3.57
CA ALA A 52 9.88 -7.84 3.72
C ALA A 52 9.50 -8.73 2.52
N LEU A 53 8.30 -8.54 1.97
CA LEU A 53 7.83 -9.28 0.81
C LEU A 53 8.61 -8.93 -0.46
N TYR A 54 8.89 -7.65 -0.70
CA TYR A 54 9.74 -7.27 -1.82
C TYR A 54 11.19 -7.76 -1.67
N LEU A 55 11.72 -7.78 -0.44
CA LEU A 55 13.03 -8.38 -0.17
C LEU A 55 13.01 -9.90 -0.42
N LEU A 56 11.94 -10.59 0.01
CA LEU A 56 11.76 -12.02 -0.24
C LEU A 56 11.69 -12.32 -1.74
N LEU A 57 10.95 -11.53 -2.52
CA LEU A 57 10.88 -11.65 -3.98
C LEU A 57 12.21 -11.36 -4.67
N TRP A 58 13.00 -10.44 -4.11
CA TRP A 58 14.34 -10.17 -4.60
C TRP A 58 15.26 -11.38 -4.41
N LEU A 59 15.14 -12.09 -3.29
CA LEU A 59 15.84 -13.34 -3.00
C LEU A 59 15.29 -14.53 -3.79
N GLN A 60 13.96 -14.62 -3.95
CA GLN A 60 13.24 -15.73 -4.58
C GLN A 60 12.19 -15.24 -5.59
N PRO A 61 12.59 -14.95 -6.84
CA PRO A 61 11.69 -14.39 -7.85
C PRO A 61 10.58 -15.33 -8.33
N GLY A 62 10.64 -16.63 -7.99
CA GLY A 62 9.62 -17.61 -8.37
C GLY A 62 8.20 -17.32 -7.84
N TRP A 63 8.08 -16.47 -6.81
CA TRP A 63 6.81 -16.12 -6.17
C TRP A 63 6.22 -14.78 -6.64
N VAL A 64 6.74 -14.18 -7.71
CA VAL A 64 6.33 -12.84 -8.19
C VAL A 64 4.82 -12.73 -8.45
N LEU A 65 4.19 -13.79 -8.98
CA LEU A 65 2.78 -13.76 -9.38
C LEU A 65 1.79 -13.59 -8.21
N PRO A 66 1.80 -14.42 -7.14
CA PRO A 66 0.91 -14.23 -6.00
C PRO A 66 1.10 -12.87 -5.30
N PHE A 67 2.33 -12.34 -5.30
CA PHE A 67 2.60 -11.00 -4.77
C PHE A 67 2.07 -9.87 -5.63
N LEU A 68 2.19 -10.00 -6.96
CA LEU A 68 1.55 -9.07 -7.90
C LEU A 68 0.04 -9.06 -7.69
N VAL A 69 -0.60 -10.23 -7.59
CA VAL A 69 -2.05 -10.35 -7.35
C VAL A 69 -2.45 -9.67 -6.04
N PHE A 70 -1.72 -9.95 -4.96
CA PHE A 70 -1.97 -9.30 -3.67
C PHE A 70 -1.84 -7.77 -3.74
N GLY A 71 -0.75 -7.28 -4.36
CA GLY A 71 -0.52 -5.86 -4.57
C GLY A 71 -1.61 -5.21 -5.43
N ALA A 72 -2.05 -5.88 -6.50
CA ALA A 72 -3.09 -5.40 -7.40
C ALA A 72 -4.44 -5.29 -6.68
N ALA A 73 -4.80 -6.31 -5.89
CA ALA A 73 -6.01 -6.31 -5.07
C ALA A 73 -6.03 -5.17 -4.05
N LEU A 74 -4.94 -4.97 -3.30
CA LEU A 74 -4.86 -3.90 -2.30
C LEU A 74 -4.92 -2.51 -2.92
N LYS A 75 -4.27 -2.32 -4.07
CA LYS A 75 -4.33 -1.05 -4.80
C LYS A 75 -5.71 -0.76 -5.38
N SER A 76 -6.37 -1.79 -5.90
CA SER A 76 -7.75 -1.70 -6.37
C SER A 76 -8.69 -1.34 -5.22
N TRP A 77 -8.52 -1.97 -4.05
CA TRP A 77 -9.29 -1.65 -2.86
C TRP A 77 -9.07 -0.22 -2.36
N ALA A 78 -7.82 0.26 -2.33
CA ALA A 78 -7.48 1.65 -1.98
C ALA A 78 -8.17 2.67 -2.91
N CYS A 79 -8.30 2.35 -4.19
CA CYS A 79 -9.05 3.16 -5.15
C CYS A 79 -10.55 3.16 -4.84
N VAL A 80 -11.15 1.97 -4.70
CA VAL A 80 -12.59 1.79 -4.41
C VAL A 80 -13.00 2.52 -3.13
N ILE A 81 -12.27 2.33 -2.03
CA ILE A 81 -12.59 2.98 -0.76
C ILE A 81 -12.45 4.50 -0.84
N SER A 82 -11.47 5.00 -1.60
CA SER A 82 -11.26 6.43 -1.79
C SER A 82 -12.39 7.06 -2.59
N LEU A 83 -12.84 6.41 -3.66
CA LEU A 83 -14.00 6.84 -4.44
C LEU A 83 -15.26 6.87 -3.56
N PHE A 84 -15.48 5.81 -2.77
CA PHE A 84 -16.61 5.74 -1.83
C PHE A 84 -16.58 6.87 -0.80
N LEU A 85 -15.44 7.09 -0.15
CA LEU A 85 -15.29 8.14 0.87
C LEU A 85 -15.40 9.55 0.28
N HIS A 86 -14.90 9.76 -0.95
CA HIS A 86 -15.03 11.04 -1.64
C HIS A 86 -16.49 11.34 -1.99
N GLY A 87 -17.23 10.34 -2.51
CA GLY A 87 -18.67 10.46 -2.78
C GLY A 87 -19.50 10.74 -1.53
N ARG A 88 -19.01 10.40 -0.34
CA ARG A 88 -19.61 10.71 0.96
C ARG A 88 -19.14 12.04 1.57
N GLY A 89 -18.32 12.81 0.86
CA GLY A 89 -17.76 14.07 1.36
C GLY A 89 -16.76 13.90 2.52
N ARG A 90 -16.23 12.69 2.75
CA ARG A 90 -15.32 12.39 3.87
C ARG A 90 -13.86 12.65 3.55
N ILE A 91 -13.49 12.67 2.27
CA ILE A 91 -12.14 13.03 1.81
C ILE A 91 -12.22 14.06 0.68
N GLY A 92 -11.26 15.00 0.66
CA GLY A 92 -11.15 15.99 -0.42
C GLY A 92 -10.54 15.42 -1.70
N SER A 93 -10.72 16.12 -2.82
CA SER A 93 -10.25 15.68 -4.14
C SER A 93 -8.74 15.46 -4.20
N ARG A 94 -7.96 16.23 -3.42
CA ARG A 94 -6.51 16.05 -3.31
C ARG A 94 -6.15 14.65 -2.82
N LEU A 95 -6.82 14.16 -1.77
CA LEU A 95 -6.54 12.84 -1.21
C LEU A 95 -7.06 11.73 -2.14
N LEU A 96 -8.21 11.95 -2.79
CA LEU A 96 -8.71 11.03 -3.82
C LEU A 96 -7.68 10.84 -4.94
N VAL A 97 -7.08 11.91 -5.45
CA VAL A 97 -6.07 11.82 -6.52
C VAL A 97 -4.79 11.18 -6.01
N GLN A 98 -4.24 11.68 -4.90
CA GLN A 98 -2.93 11.28 -4.40
C GLN A 98 -2.90 9.85 -3.84
N PHE A 99 -4.00 9.38 -3.24
CA PHE A 99 -4.08 8.05 -2.64
C PHE A 99 -4.99 7.11 -3.42
N GLY A 100 -6.18 7.55 -3.85
CA GLY A 100 -7.15 6.69 -4.53
C GLY A 100 -6.77 6.36 -5.97
N LEU A 101 -6.82 7.38 -6.84
CA LEU A 101 -6.61 7.21 -8.28
C LEU A 101 -5.18 6.76 -8.62
N SER A 102 -4.18 7.27 -7.92
CA SER A 102 -2.80 6.84 -8.08
C SER A 102 -2.63 5.34 -7.81
N ASN A 103 -3.23 4.81 -6.73
CA ASN A 103 -3.25 3.38 -6.47
C ASN A 103 -4.09 2.63 -7.51
N GLY A 104 -5.23 3.17 -7.94
CA GLY A 104 -6.06 2.58 -8.99
C GLY A 104 -5.31 2.33 -10.30
N ILE A 105 -4.58 3.34 -10.78
CA ILE A 105 -3.75 3.24 -12.00
C ILE A 105 -2.69 2.16 -11.84
N VAL A 106 -1.94 2.18 -10.74
CA VAL A 106 -0.88 1.18 -10.51
C VAL A 106 -1.46 -0.23 -10.32
N GLY A 107 -2.62 -0.35 -9.67
CA GLY A 107 -3.35 -1.63 -9.54
C GLY A 107 -3.79 -2.18 -10.89
N ALA A 108 -4.33 -1.34 -11.77
CA ALA A 108 -4.70 -1.74 -13.14
C ALA A 108 -3.48 -2.21 -13.95
N LEU A 109 -2.34 -1.52 -13.84
CA LEU A 109 -1.10 -1.95 -14.48
C LEU A 109 -0.62 -3.30 -13.94
N PHE A 110 -0.74 -3.55 -12.64
CA PHE A 110 -0.42 -4.87 -12.08
C PHE A 110 -1.33 -5.96 -12.64
N TRP A 111 -2.63 -5.72 -12.79
CA TRP A 111 -3.55 -6.67 -13.43
C TRP A 111 -3.15 -6.99 -14.87
N VAL A 112 -2.74 -5.99 -15.66
CA VAL A 112 -2.25 -6.20 -17.02
C VAL A 112 -1.02 -7.11 -17.03
N VAL A 113 -0.04 -6.84 -16.14
CA VAL A 113 1.16 -7.67 -16.02
C VAL A 113 0.82 -9.09 -15.59
N ILE A 114 -0.09 -9.27 -14.63
CA ILE A 114 -0.53 -10.60 -14.16
C ILE A 114 -1.14 -11.40 -15.32
N VAL A 115 -2.04 -10.79 -16.10
CA VAL A 115 -2.68 -11.46 -17.24
C VAL A 115 -1.63 -11.86 -18.28
N HIS A 116 -0.66 -10.99 -18.57
CA HIS A 116 0.42 -11.29 -19.50
C HIS A 116 1.31 -12.45 -19.01
N GLU A 117 1.73 -12.43 -17.75
CA GLU A 117 2.54 -13.49 -17.14
C GLU A 117 1.79 -14.82 -17.00
N ALA A 118 0.48 -14.79 -16.80
CA ALA A 118 -0.36 -15.98 -16.76
C ALA A 118 -0.57 -16.59 -18.16
N ALA A 119 -0.65 -15.77 -19.21
CA ALA A 119 -0.81 -16.23 -20.59
C ALA A 119 0.50 -16.77 -21.22
N ALA A 120 1.65 -16.40 -20.67
CA ALA A 120 2.98 -16.85 -21.14
C ALA A 120 3.44 -18.18 -20.51
N ARG A 121 2.59 -18.82 -19.68
CA ARG A 121 2.82 -20.13 -19.05
C ARG A 121 1.91 -21.18 -19.66
#